data_AF-A0A9Y3RZE8-F1
#
_entry.id   AF-A0A9Y3RZE8-F1
#
_cell.length_a   1.000
_cell.length_b   1.000
_cell.length_c   1.000
_cell.angle_alpha   90.00
_cell.angle_beta   90.00
_cell.angle_gamma   90.00
#
_symmetry.space_group_name_H-M   'P 1'
#
loop_
_entity.id
_entity.type
_entity.pdbx_description
1 polymer ?
#
loop_
_entity_poly.entity_id
_entity_poly.type
_entity_poly.pdbx_seq_one_letter_code
_entity_poly.pdbx_strand_id
1 'polypeptide(L)'
;MGMHCFVHPQRIYSVSRSMKFILVLCFPHGGNSRFSQRHRLINSHVDLSSHSRLNLQIECKRVTALNPLSVEWAFELTRANMQTLYEQSEWGWKEREKREEMNDERAWYLLARDADSSPVAFSHFRFDIECGEEVLYCYEVQLESRVRRKGLGKFLIQILQLIANSTQMKKVMLTVFKQNKGAYQFFREALQFEIDETSPSMSGCCGDDCSYEILSRRTKHGEASAGHTHGGGHCGGCCH
;
A
#
# COMPACT_ATOMS: atom_id res chain seq x y z
N MET A 1 3.96 -53.53 -3.60
CA MET A 1 2.56 -53.12 -3.34
C MET A 1 2.50 -51.60 -3.56
N GLY A 2 2.02 -51.03 -4.65
CA GLY A 2 0.96 -51.43 -5.56
C GLY A 2 -0.41 -50.97 -5.04
N MET A 3 -0.82 -49.72 -5.33
CA MET A 3 -2.17 -49.37 -5.84
C MET A 3 -2.31 -47.86 -6.18
N HIS A 4 -2.40 -47.66 -7.49
CA HIS A 4 -3.04 -46.64 -8.35
C HIS A 4 -3.72 -45.35 -7.85
N CYS A 5 -3.43 -44.32 -8.67
CA CYS A 5 -4.10 -43.06 -9.05
C CYS A 5 -5.62 -42.92 -8.88
N PHE A 6 -6.10 -41.67 -8.67
CA PHE A 6 -7.19 -41.09 -9.46
C PHE A 6 -7.09 -39.55 -9.53
N VAL A 7 -7.31 -39.00 -10.72
CA VAL A 7 -7.46 -37.58 -11.03
C VAL A 7 -8.93 -37.33 -11.43
N HIS A 8 -9.44 -36.14 -11.06
CA HIS A 8 -10.65 -35.42 -11.53
C HIS A 8 -12.05 -35.77 -10.94
N PRO A 9 -13.08 -34.89 -11.07
CA PRO A 9 -13.14 -33.41 -11.03
C PRO A 9 -14.39 -32.83 -10.25
N GLN A 10 -14.42 -31.50 -10.04
CA GLN A 10 -15.61 -30.63 -9.84
C GLN A 10 -16.57 -30.90 -8.65
N ARG A 11 -16.61 -29.95 -7.68
CA ARG A 11 -17.89 -29.44 -7.18
C ARG A 11 -17.86 -27.94 -7.00
N ILE A 12 -18.62 -27.31 -7.88
CA ILE A 12 -18.96 -25.90 -7.98
C ILE A 12 -19.89 -25.57 -6.80
N TYR A 13 -19.45 -24.69 -5.90
CA TYR A 13 -20.39 -23.92 -5.09
C TYR A 13 -20.60 -22.58 -5.80
N SER A 14 -21.80 -22.45 -6.36
CA SER A 14 -22.33 -21.24 -6.96
C SER A 14 -22.56 -20.20 -5.86
N VAL A 15 -21.75 -19.14 -5.84
CA VAL A 15 -22.11 -17.84 -5.28
C VAL A 15 -21.69 -16.77 -6.31
N SER A 16 -22.61 -15.86 -6.56
CA SER A 16 -22.67 -14.91 -7.68
C SER A 16 -21.39 -14.09 -7.97
N ARG A 17 -21.00 -14.15 -9.26
CA ARG A 17 -20.28 -13.19 -10.15
C ARG A 17 -19.13 -12.30 -9.63
N SER A 18 -17.97 -12.54 -10.26
CA SER A 18 -16.88 -11.61 -10.62
C SER A 18 -15.91 -11.14 -9.53
N MET A 19 -14.86 -11.96 -9.28
CA MET A 19 -13.45 -11.54 -9.15
C MET A 19 -12.64 -12.77 -8.70
N LYS A 20 -11.99 -13.46 -9.65
CA LYS A 20 -10.97 -14.47 -9.31
C LYS A 20 -9.60 -13.80 -9.41
N PHE A 21 -9.13 -13.19 -8.32
CA PHE A 21 -7.73 -12.83 -8.20
C PHE A 21 -6.97 -13.99 -7.57
N ILE A 22 -6.12 -14.65 -8.35
CA ILE A 22 -5.07 -15.49 -7.77
C ILE A 22 -3.84 -14.58 -7.66
N LEU A 23 -3.70 -13.92 -6.50
CA LEU A 23 -2.46 -13.26 -6.11
C LEU A 23 -1.45 -14.34 -5.75
N VAL A 24 -0.69 -14.85 -6.73
CA VAL A 24 0.45 -15.74 -6.46
C VAL A 24 1.67 -14.87 -6.16
N LEU A 25 1.76 -14.36 -4.94
CA LEU A 25 3.04 -13.91 -4.39
C LEU A 25 3.78 -15.15 -3.89
N CYS A 26 4.60 -15.76 -4.75
CA CYS A 26 5.54 -16.79 -4.31
C CYS A 26 6.69 -16.11 -3.56
N PHE A 27 6.65 -16.15 -2.23
CA PHE A 27 7.82 -15.89 -1.40
C PHE A 27 8.11 -17.12 -0.53
N PRO A 28 9.39 -17.49 -0.36
CA PRO A 28 9.76 -18.67 0.39
C PRO A 28 9.46 -18.47 1.88
N HIS A 29 8.72 -19.41 2.49
CA HIS A 29 8.76 -19.59 3.94
C HIS A 29 10.15 -20.08 4.35
N GLY A 30 10.61 -19.62 5.51
CA GLY A 30 12.01 -19.65 5.94
C GLY A 30 12.69 -21.02 5.88
N GLY A 31 14.01 -20.96 5.68
CA GLY A 31 14.90 -22.11 5.69
C GLY A 31 15.97 -22.01 4.63
N ASN A 32 17.18 -21.66 5.07
CA ASN A 32 18.45 -21.58 4.36
C ASN A 32 18.58 -22.34 3.01
N SER A 33 19.21 -21.67 2.03
CA SER A 33 19.79 -22.16 0.78
C SER A 33 19.03 -21.96 -0.57
N ARG A 34 19.73 -21.24 -1.46
CA ARG A 34 19.54 -21.06 -2.92
C ARG A 34 18.32 -20.26 -3.39
N PHE A 35 18.55 -18.95 -3.54
CA PHE A 35 17.72 -18.01 -4.28
C PHE A 35 17.47 -18.49 -5.73
N SER A 36 16.23 -18.80 -6.07
CA SER A 36 15.75 -18.81 -7.44
C SER A 36 14.67 -17.73 -7.58
N GLN A 37 15.06 -16.59 -8.16
CA GLN A 37 14.14 -15.53 -8.56
C GLN A 37 13.24 -16.07 -9.68
N ARG A 38 11.97 -16.32 -9.37
CA ARG A 38 10.92 -16.39 -10.40
C ARG A 38 10.00 -15.20 -10.21
N HIS A 39 10.34 -14.10 -10.88
CA HIS A 39 9.47 -12.94 -11.03
C HIS A 39 8.22 -13.37 -11.83
N ARG A 40 7.10 -13.60 -11.15
CA ARG A 40 5.81 -13.71 -11.83
C ARG A 40 5.10 -12.39 -11.65
N LEU A 41 5.10 -11.59 -12.73
CA LEU A 41 4.32 -10.36 -12.83
C LEU A 41 2.88 -10.68 -12.43
N ILE A 42 2.33 -9.94 -11.47
CA ILE A 42 0.89 -9.88 -11.30
C ILE A 42 0.38 -9.14 -12.53
N ASN A 43 0.10 -9.86 -13.63
CA ASN A 43 -0.66 -9.30 -14.75
C ASN A 43 -2.14 -9.53 -14.41
N SER A 44 -2.70 -8.66 -13.59
CA SER A 44 -4.14 -8.67 -13.35
C SER A 44 -4.78 -7.60 -14.22
N HIS A 45 -5.64 -8.05 -15.15
CA HIS A 45 -6.60 -7.18 -15.82
C HIS A 45 -7.74 -6.90 -14.83
N VAL A 46 -7.97 -5.64 -14.53
CA VAL A 46 -8.96 -5.24 -13.52
C VAL A 46 -10.09 -4.53 -14.24
N ASP A 47 -11.26 -5.20 -14.31
CA ASP A 47 -12.49 -4.59 -14.79
C ASP A 47 -13.29 -4.03 -13.61
N LEU A 48 -13.15 -2.73 -13.35
CA LEU A 48 -13.90 -2.02 -12.32
C LEU A 48 -15.31 -1.65 -12.84
N SER A 49 -16.24 -2.61 -12.87
CA SER A 49 -17.63 -2.34 -13.27
C SER A 49 -18.51 -1.92 -12.08
N SER A 50 -18.82 -0.62 -12.05
CA SER A 50 -20.24 -0.24 -12.03
C SER A 50 -20.55 0.99 -12.88
N HIS A 51 -19.66 1.98 -13.11
CA HIS A 51 -20.04 3.16 -13.93
C HIS A 51 -18.94 3.82 -14.78
N SER A 52 -17.71 3.27 -14.86
CA SER A 52 -16.68 3.73 -15.80
C SER A 52 -15.68 2.62 -16.11
N ARG A 53 -15.65 2.13 -17.35
CA ARG A 53 -14.81 1.01 -17.79
C ARG A 53 -13.35 1.46 -17.95
N LEU A 54 -12.61 1.52 -16.84
CA LEU A 54 -11.16 1.66 -16.89
C LEU A 54 -10.57 0.29 -17.20
N ASN A 55 -10.06 0.13 -18.43
CA ASN A 55 -9.24 -1.03 -18.78
C ASN A 55 -7.81 -0.76 -18.32
N LEU A 56 -7.42 -1.38 -17.21
CA LEU A 56 -6.11 -1.16 -16.60
C LEU A 56 -5.34 -2.47 -16.45
N GLN A 57 -4.03 -2.38 -16.71
CA GLN A 57 -3.05 -3.36 -16.27
C GLN A 57 -2.39 -2.86 -15.00
N ILE A 58 -2.41 -3.68 -13.96
CA ILE A 58 -1.68 -3.40 -12.72
C ILE A 58 -0.41 -4.24 -12.71
N GLU A 59 0.73 -3.66 -12.32
CA GLU A 59 1.98 -4.38 -12.08
C GLU A 59 2.57 -4.01 -10.72
N CYS A 60 3.21 -4.96 -10.04
CA CYS A 60 3.93 -4.73 -8.78
C CYS A 60 5.40 -5.08 -8.95
N LYS A 61 6.31 -4.12 -8.76
CA LYS A 61 7.75 -4.27 -9.00
C LYS A 61 8.56 -3.47 -7.99
N ARG A 62 9.78 -3.94 -7.71
CA ARG A 62 10.81 -3.10 -7.05
C ARG A 62 11.25 -1.98 -7.99
N VAL A 63 11.68 -0.85 -7.44
CA VAL A 63 12.23 0.25 -8.23
C VAL A 63 13.39 -0.20 -9.13
N THR A 64 14.22 -1.12 -8.64
CA THR A 64 15.36 -1.69 -9.38
C THR A 64 14.97 -2.50 -10.62
N ALA A 65 13.68 -2.87 -10.75
CA ALA A 65 13.13 -3.58 -11.90
C ALA A 65 12.17 -2.73 -12.74
N LEU A 66 12.01 -1.44 -12.41
CA LEU A 66 11.21 -0.48 -13.18
C LEU A 66 12.05 0.21 -14.23
N ASN A 67 11.39 0.63 -15.32
CA ASN A 67 11.98 1.57 -16.26
C ASN A 67 12.19 2.92 -15.53
N PRO A 68 13.38 3.53 -15.58
CA PRO A 68 13.64 4.84 -14.98
C PRO A 68 12.64 5.92 -15.40
N LEU A 69 12.13 5.88 -16.64
CA LEU A 69 11.11 6.81 -17.13
C LEU A 69 9.77 6.67 -16.38
N SER A 70 9.45 5.48 -15.87
CA SER A 70 8.24 5.28 -15.04
C SER A 70 8.42 5.85 -13.64
N VAL A 71 9.64 5.80 -13.08
CA VAL A 71 9.97 6.44 -11.80
C VAL A 71 9.94 7.95 -11.94
N GLU A 72 10.48 8.49 -13.05
CA GLU A 72 10.43 9.91 -13.36
C GLU A 72 8.99 10.41 -13.52
N TRP A 73 8.14 9.69 -14.28
CA TRP A 73 6.73 10.01 -14.39
C TRP A 73 6.02 9.99 -13.02
N ALA A 74 6.35 9.03 -12.16
CA ALA A 74 5.78 8.94 -10.82
C ALA A 74 6.19 10.14 -9.95
N PHE A 75 7.45 10.56 -10.06
CA PHE A 75 7.95 11.76 -9.38
C PHE A 75 7.22 13.02 -9.85
N GLU A 76 7.13 13.24 -11.16
CA GLU A 76 6.47 14.42 -11.72
C GLU A 76 4.97 14.46 -11.38
N LEU A 77 4.29 13.31 -11.37
CA LEU A 77 2.91 13.22 -10.90
C LEU A 77 2.79 13.56 -9.41
N THR A 78 3.73 13.11 -8.58
CA THR A 78 3.77 13.43 -7.15
C THR A 78 3.97 14.93 -6.94
N ARG A 79 4.95 15.50 -7.64
CA ARG A 79 5.21 16.94 -7.62
C ARG A 79 3.96 17.73 -7.99
N ALA A 80 3.34 17.42 -9.13
CA ALA A 80 2.15 18.11 -9.60
C ALA A 80 0.98 18.05 -8.60
N ASN A 81 0.85 16.94 -7.87
CA ASN A 81 -0.25 16.75 -6.92
C ASN A 81 0.03 17.27 -5.51
N MET A 82 1.30 17.27 -5.08
CA MET A 82 1.66 17.40 -3.66
C MET A 82 2.57 18.58 -3.36
N GLN A 83 3.26 19.17 -4.34
CA GLN A 83 4.26 20.22 -4.09
C GLN A 83 3.71 21.35 -3.21
N THR A 84 2.54 21.90 -3.56
CA THR A 84 1.91 22.98 -2.78
C THR A 84 1.55 22.56 -1.36
N LEU A 85 1.08 21.32 -1.15
CA LEU A 85 0.76 20.82 0.19
C LEU A 85 2.01 20.68 1.05
N TYR A 86 3.11 20.22 0.46
CA TYR A 86 4.41 20.17 1.12
C TYR A 86 4.93 21.57 1.47
N GLU A 87 4.87 22.52 0.54
CA GLU A 87 5.28 23.92 0.76
C GLU A 87 4.48 24.63 1.86
N GLN A 88 3.22 24.22 2.06
CA GLN A 88 2.34 24.73 3.12
C GLN A 88 2.48 23.99 4.46
N SER A 89 3.29 22.93 4.52
CA SER A 89 3.56 22.13 5.71
C SER A 89 4.88 22.51 6.38
N GLU A 90 5.13 22.01 7.58
CA GLU A 90 6.43 22.16 8.27
C GLU A 90 7.61 21.49 7.54
N TRP A 91 7.38 20.67 6.51
CA TRP A 91 8.43 19.94 5.81
C TRP A 91 8.99 20.66 4.58
N GLY A 92 8.19 21.50 3.93
CA GLY A 92 8.51 22.10 2.62
C GLY A 92 8.60 21.07 1.50
N TRP A 93 8.67 21.54 0.23
CA TRP A 93 8.97 20.68 -0.90
C TRP A 93 10.47 20.60 -1.15
N LYS A 94 11.03 19.40 -0.99
CA LYS A 94 12.46 19.14 -1.19
C LYS A 94 12.67 18.13 -2.30
N GLU A 95 12.82 18.64 -3.52
CA GLU A 95 12.90 17.82 -4.74
C GLU A 95 13.98 16.73 -4.65
N ARG A 96 15.21 17.08 -4.25
CA ARG A 96 16.32 16.11 -4.15
C ARG A 96 15.99 14.97 -3.18
N GLU A 97 15.52 15.30 -1.98
CA GLU A 97 15.16 14.30 -0.95
C GLU A 97 14.00 13.41 -1.42
N LYS A 98 12.98 13.99 -2.07
CA LYS A 98 11.85 13.22 -2.60
C LYS A 98 12.26 12.31 -3.76
N ARG A 99 13.16 12.74 -4.64
CA ARG A 99 13.74 11.89 -5.70
C ARG A 99 14.57 10.74 -5.11
N GLU A 100 15.37 11.00 -4.07
CA GLU A 100 16.12 9.97 -3.34
C GLU A 100 15.18 8.97 -2.66
N GLU A 101 14.14 9.43 -1.98
CA GLU A 101 13.09 8.60 -1.37
C GLU A 101 12.44 7.65 -2.39
N MET A 102 12.09 8.16 -3.56
CA MET A 102 11.43 7.40 -4.63
C MET A 102 12.37 6.44 -5.38
N ASN A 103 13.69 6.65 -5.31
CA ASN A 103 14.69 5.78 -5.96
C ASN A 103 15.39 4.81 -5.00
N ASP A 104 15.06 4.82 -3.71
CA ASP A 104 15.63 3.89 -2.71
C ASP A 104 15.38 2.44 -3.13
N GLU A 105 16.41 1.60 -3.05
CA GLU A 105 16.35 0.20 -3.48
C GLU A 105 15.27 -0.64 -2.77
N ARG A 106 14.82 -0.22 -1.59
CA ARG A 106 13.74 -0.86 -0.83
C ARG A 106 12.34 -0.51 -1.36
N ALA A 107 12.24 0.49 -2.23
CA ALA A 107 10.98 0.93 -2.80
C ALA A 107 10.32 -0.14 -3.68
N TRP A 108 9.05 -0.38 -3.41
CA TRP A 108 8.13 -1.12 -4.26
C TRP A 108 7.12 -0.18 -4.87
N TYR A 109 6.73 -0.49 -6.10
CA TYR A 109 5.72 0.25 -6.85
C TYR A 109 4.61 -0.69 -7.29
N LEU A 110 3.38 -0.27 -7.01
CA LEU A 110 2.18 -0.75 -7.68
C LEU A 110 1.82 0.25 -8.77
N LEU A 111 2.02 -0.10 -10.04
CA LEU A 111 1.82 0.79 -11.18
C LEU A 111 0.58 0.36 -11.98
N ALA A 112 -0.32 1.30 -12.26
CA ALA A 112 -1.47 1.11 -13.12
C ALA A 112 -1.21 1.74 -14.48
N ARG A 113 -1.42 0.97 -15.54
CA ARG A 113 -1.29 1.40 -16.94
C ARG A 113 -2.62 1.28 -17.67
N ASP A 114 -2.89 2.22 -18.57
CA ASP A 114 -4.05 2.16 -19.46
C ASP A 114 -3.84 1.19 -20.65
N ALA A 115 -4.81 1.14 -21.56
CA ALA A 115 -4.78 0.26 -22.72
C ALA A 115 -3.61 0.54 -23.67
N ASP A 116 -3.07 1.76 -23.66
CA ASP A 116 -1.92 2.19 -24.45
C ASP A 116 -0.60 1.94 -23.71
N SER A 117 -0.64 1.18 -22.60
CA SER A 117 0.49 0.94 -21.69
C SER A 117 1.06 2.20 -21.02
N SER A 118 0.33 3.31 -21.06
CA SER A 118 0.73 4.57 -20.42
C SER A 118 0.42 4.50 -18.93
N PRO A 119 1.35 4.90 -18.05
CA PRO A 119 1.09 4.91 -16.62
C PRO A 119 0.04 5.99 -16.29
N VAL A 120 -0.91 5.66 -15.42
CA VAL A 120 -2.03 6.56 -15.03
C VAL A 120 -2.22 6.70 -13.53
N ALA A 121 -1.67 5.77 -12.76
CA ALA A 121 -1.64 5.83 -11.31
C ALA A 121 -0.53 4.96 -10.75
N PHE A 122 -0.05 5.28 -9.57
CA PHE A 122 0.85 4.39 -8.84
C PHE A 122 0.66 4.47 -7.32
N SER A 123 1.20 3.49 -6.62
CA SER A 123 1.56 3.62 -5.22
C SER A 123 3.01 3.22 -5.01
N HIS A 124 3.77 4.04 -4.27
CA HIS A 124 5.11 3.73 -3.77
C HIS A 124 4.96 3.29 -2.31
N PHE A 125 5.46 2.11 -1.99
CA PHE A 125 5.39 1.54 -0.64
C PHE A 125 6.66 0.76 -0.28
N ARG A 126 6.83 0.50 1.01
CA ARG A 126 7.90 -0.36 1.54
C ARG A 126 7.34 -1.31 2.60
N PHE A 127 8.08 -2.39 2.84
CA PHE A 127 7.92 -3.20 4.04
C PHE A 127 8.95 -2.69 5.05
N ASP A 128 8.48 -2.27 6.22
CA ASP A 128 9.34 -1.66 7.24
C ASP A 128 8.93 -2.11 8.65
N ILE A 129 9.71 -1.67 9.65
CA ILE A 129 9.40 -1.84 11.07
C ILE A 129 9.19 -0.45 11.66
N GLU A 130 7.95 -0.15 12.05
CA GLU A 130 7.59 1.12 12.69
C GLU A 130 7.17 0.88 14.14
N CYS A 131 7.87 1.54 15.07
CA CYS A 131 7.68 1.37 16.53
C CYS A 131 7.64 -0.12 16.98
N GLY A 132 8.43 -0.98 16.33
CA GLY A 132 8.49 -2.42 16.65
C GLY A 132 7.38 -3.27 16.01
N GLU A 133 6.53 -2.70 15.16
CA GLU A 133 5.55 -3.42 14.36
C GLU A 133 5.98 -3.53 12.90
N GLU A 134 5.82 -4.72 12.31
CA GLU A 134 6.02 -4.94 10.88
C GLU A 134 4.88 -4.31 10.09
N VAL A 135 5.18 -3.34 9.23
CA VAL A 135 4.19 -2.55 8.50
C VAL A 135 4.45 -2.56 7.00
N LEU A 136 3.36 -2.42 6.23
CA LEU A 136 3.45 -1.96 4.85
C LEU A 136 3.19 -0.45 4.84
N TYR A 137 4.26 0.33 4.65
CA TYR A 137 4.18 1.79 4.64
C TYR A 137 3.92 2.29 3.22
N CYS A 138 2.77 2.91 2.99
CA CYS A 138 2.41 3.56 1.74
C CYS A 138 2.91 5.01 1.76
N TYR A 139 4.05 5.24 1.12
CA TYR A 139 4.66 6.57 0.99
C TYR A 139 3.85 7.46 0.07
N GLU A 140 3.44 6.93 -1.09
CA GLU A 140 2.66 7.68 -2.07
C GLU A 140 1.53 6.83 -2.64
N VAL A 141 0.41 7.46 -2.93
CA VAL A 141 -0.63 6.94 -3.83
C VAL A 141 -1.13 8.09 -4.70
N GLN A 142 -0.76 8.05 -5.99
CA GLN A 142 -0.96 9.18 -6.89
C GLN A 142 -1.68 8.72 -8.15
N LEU A 143 -2.69 9.49 -8.55
CA LEU A 143 -3.53 9.22 -9.71
C LEU A 143 -3.54 10.45 -10.59
N GLU A 144 -3.44 10.25 -11.91
CA GLU A 144 -3.76 11.31 -12.86
C GLU A 144 -5.22 11.75 -12.71
N SER A 145 -5.49 13.05 -12.89
CA SER A 145 -6.83 13.63 -12.73
C SER A 145 -7.90 12.89 -13.54
N ARG A 146 -7.57 12.43 -14.76
CA ARG A 146 -8.50 11.71 -15.67
C ARG A 146 -8.97 10.35 -15.15
N VAL A 147 -8.28 9.74 -14.18
CA VAL A 147 -8.64 8.44 -13.58
C VAL A 147 -9.09 8.55 -12.12
N ARG A 148 -9.16 9.75 -11.55
CA ARG A 148 -9.67 9.98 -10.18
C ARG A 148 -11.18 9.76 -10.10
N ARG A 149 -11.67 9.48 -8.89
CA ARG A 149 -13.10 9.26 -8.55
C ARG A 149 -13.79 8.13 -9.33
N LYS A 150 -13.01 7.21 -9.91
CA LYS A 150 -13.46 6.01 -10.64
C LYS A 150 -13.19 4.70 -9.87
N GLY A 151 -12.92 4.79 -8.56
CA GLY A 151 -12.60 3.64 -7.70
C GLY A 151 -11.15 3.15 -7.75
N LEU A 152 -10.32 3.60 -8.70
CA LEU A 152 -8.94 3.15 -8.85
C LEU A 152 -8.09 3.35 -7.57
N GLY A 153 -8.18 4.51 -6.91
CA GLY A 153 -7.41 4.75 -5.68
C GLY A 153 -7.78 3.77 -4.57
N LYS A 154 -9.07 3.51 -4.37
CA LYS A 154 -9.56 2.49 -3.42
C LYS A 154 -9.01 1.12 -3.78
N PHE A 155 -9.04 0.77 -5.06
CA PHE A 155 -8.55 -0.51 -5.55
C PHE A 155 -7.05 -0.70 -5.31
N LEU A 156 -6.21 0.32 -5.56
CA LEU A 156 -4.77 0.25 -5.28
C LEU A 156 -4.50 0.01 -3.79
N ILE A 157 -5.18 0.74 -2.89
CA ILE A 157 -5.00 0.55 -1.44
C ILE A 157 -5.50 -0.82 -0.98
N GLN A 158 -6.58 -1.34 -1.57
CA GLN A 158 -7.04 -2.70 -1.28
C GLN A 158 -6.00 -3.75 -1.70
N ILE A 159 -5.29 -3.54 -2.81
CA ILE A 159 -4.15 -4.41 -3.17
C ILE A 159 -3.06 -4.34 -2.10
N LEU A 160 -2.70 -3.15 -1.61
CA LEU A 160 -1.71 -3.04 -0.53
C LEU A 160 -2.16 -3.78 0.74
N GLN A 161 -3.44 -3.71 1.11
CA GLN A 161 -4.00 -4.48 2.23
C GLN A 161 -3.90 -6.00 2.00
N LEU A 162 -4.15 -6.47 0.77
CA LEU A 162 -3.98 -7.88 0.42
C LEU A 162 -2.51 -8.32 0.49
N ILE A 163 -1.60 -7.49 -0.02
CA ILE A 163 -0.15 -7.73 0.07
C ILE A 163 0.24 -7.82 1.56
N ALA A 164 -0.11 -6.84 2.37
CA ALA A 164 0.18 -6.80 3.80
C ALA A 164 -0.33 -8.05 4.54
N ASN A 165 -1.57 -8.51 4.26
CA ASN A 165 -2.09 -9.75 4.83
C ASN A 165 -1.29 -10.97 4.37
N SER A 166 -0.95 -11.06 3.08
CA SER A 166 -0.21 -12.20 2.52
C SER A 166 1.23 -12.30 3.02
N THR A 167 1.83 -11.17 3.41
CA THR A 167 3.19 -11.10 3.95
C THR A 167 3.20 -10.97 5.47
N GLN A 168 2.07 -11.20 6.14
CA GLN A 168 1.96 -11.16 7.60
C GLN A 168 2.41 -9.82 8.23
N MET A 169 2.23 -8.71 7.52
CA MET A 169 2.41 -7.38 8.13
C MET A 169 1.26 -7.14 9.12
N LYS A 170 1.52 -6.42 10.21
CA LYS A 170 0.52 -6.11 11.23
C LYS A 170 -0.45 -5.02 10.78
N LYS A 171 0.02 -4.03 10.03
CA LYS A 171 -0.83 -2.92 9.53
C LYS A 171 -0.33 -2.38 8.19
N VAL A 172 -1.25 -1.75 7.45
CA VAL A 172 -0.91 -0.80 6.38
C VAL A 172 -0.91 0.58 7.00
N MET A 173 0.12 1.37 6.74
CA MET A 173 0.35 2.66 7.37
C MET A 173 0.68 3.73 6.33
N LEU A 174 0.33 4.98 6.59
CA LEU A 174 0.61 6.13 5.72
C LEU A 174 0.54 7.45 6.48
N THR A 175 1.11 8.49 5.91
CA THR A 175 0.94 9.87 6.37
C THR A 175 0.04 10.65 5.44
N VAL A 176 -0.86 11.46 5.98
CA VAL A 176 -1.71 12.36 5.21
C VAL A 176 -1.68 13.77 5.79
N PHE A 177 -1.56 14.78 4.93
CA PHE A 177 -1.73 16.17 5.34
C PHE A 177 -3.19 16.44 5.72
N LYS A 178 -3.42 17.04 6.90
CA LYS A 178 -4.74 17.46 7.39
C LYS A 178 -5.42 18.44 6.44
N GLN A 179 -4.64 19.24 5.69
CA GLN A 179 -5.17 20.17 4.68
C GLN A 179 -5.64 19.48 3.39
N ASN A 180 -5.14 18.27 3.08
CA ASN A 180 -5.60 17.48 1.95
C ASN A 180 -6.93 16.77 2.30
N LYS A 181 -8.01 17.55 2.41
CA LYS A 181 -9.33 17.07 2.86
C LYS A 181 -9.86 15.91 2.01
N GLY A 182 -9.60 15.94 0.71
CA GLY A 182 -10.00 14.86 -0.21
C GLY A 182 -9.31 13.53 0.10
N ALA A 183 -7.99 13.53 0.32
CA ALA A 183 -7.25 12.33 0.72
C ALA A 183 -7.62 11.89 2.14
N TYR A 184 -7.76 12.85 3.06
CA TYR A 184 -8.12 12.59 4.45
C TYR A 184 -9.46 11.86 4.56
N GLN A 185 -10.52 12.38 3.93
CA GLN A 185 -11.84 11.74 3.87
C GLN A 185 -11.77 10.38 3.15
N PHE A 186 -10.99 10.29 2.08
CA PHE A 186 -10.80 9.03 1.36
C PHE A 186 -10.23 7.93 2.29
N PHE A 187 -9.21 8.22 3.08
CA PHE A 187 -8.62 7.24 3.99
C PHE A 187 -9.50 6.99 5.22
N ARG A 188 -9.94 8.04 5.92
CA ARG A 188 -10.70 7.92 7.17
C ARG A 188 -12.10 7.37 6.95
N GLU A 189 -12.84 7.87 5.96
CA GLU A 189 -14.25 7.55 5.78
C GLU A 189 -14.45 6.45 4.74
N ALA A 190 -13.83 6.55 3.55
CA ALA A 190 -14.10 5.58 2.49
C ALA A 190 -13.34 4.26 2.66
N LEU A 191 -12.17 4.30 3.30
CA LEU A 191 -11.32 3.14 3.56
C LEU A 191 -11.23 2.73 5.02
N GLN A 192 -11.83 3.50 5.95
CA GLN A 192 -11.88 3.18 7.38
C GLN A 192 -10.48 2.96 7.96
N PHE A 193 -9.53 3.84 7.60
CA PHE A 193 -8.27 3.97 8.32
C PHE A 193 -8.51 4.77 9.60
N GLU A 194 -7.79 4.41 10.65
CA GLU A 194 -7.83 5.06 11.96
C GLU A 194 -6.59 5.95 12.12
N ILE A 195 -6.65 6.87 13.07
CA ILE A 195 -5.44 7.60 13.50
C ILE A 195 -4.56 6.58 14.21
N ASP A 196 -3.33 6.41 13.72
CA ASP A 196 -2.40 5.49 14.36
C ASP A 196 -1.95 6.05 15.71
N GLU A 197 -1.67 5.18 16.67
CA GLU A 197 -1.17 5.53 18.00
C GLU A 197 0.16 6.31 17.96
N THR A 198 0.92 6.19 16.87
CA THR A 198 2.16 6.97 16.65
C THR A 198 1.92 8.34 16.01
N SER A 199 0.67 8.71 15.68
CA SER A 199 0.35 10.02 15.11
C SER A 199 0.60 11.14 16.14
N PRO A 200 1.12 12.32 15.72
CA PRO A 200 1.36 13.43 16.65
C PRO A 200 0.14 13.83 17.48
N SER A 201 -1.07 13.78 16.90
CA SER A 201 -2.30 14.10 17.63
C SER A 201 -2.58 13.18 18.83
N MET A 202 -1.94 12.00 18.89
CA MET A 202 -2.09 11.06 20.00
C MET A 202 -1.13 11.32 21.17
N SER A 203 -0.08 12.15 20.99
CA SER A 203 0.97 12.32 21.99
C SER A 203 0.70 13.35 23.10
N GLY A 204 -0.50 13.95 23.16
CA GLY A 204 -0.99 14.76 24.29
C GLY A 204 -0.32 16.13 24.51
N CYS A 205 0.81 16.43 23.88
CA CYS A 205 1.49 17.74 23.92
C CYS A 205 1.70 18.26 22.49
N CYS A 206 1.15 19.43 22.18
CA CYS A 206 1.35 20.23 20.95
C CYS A 206 1.11 19.51 19.60
N GLY A 207 0.77 18.22 19.58
CA GLY A 207 0.66 17.41 18.36
C GLY A 207 -0.55 17.73 17.49
N ASP A 208 -1.50 18.50 18.02
CA ASP A 208 -2.60 19.05 17.23
C ASP A 208 -2.12 20.10 16.21
N ASP A 209 -0.99 20.76 16.47
CA ASP A 209 -0.42 21.80 15.59
C ASP A 209 0.28 21.22 14.35
N CYS A 210 0.62 19.92 14.35
CA CYS A 210 1.22 19.28 13.18
C CYS A 210 0.26 19.30 11.99
N SER A 211 0.78 19.61 10.79
CA SER A 211 -0.05 19.71 9.59
C SER A 211 -0.48 18.36 9.00
N TYR A 212 -0.06 17.24 9.60
CA TYR A 212 -0.31 15.88 9.14
C TYR A 212 -0.84 14.96 10.25
N GLU A 213 -1.39 13.83 9.82
CA GLU A 213 -1.71 12.69 10.67
C GLU A 213 -1.08 11.42 10.10
N ILE A 214 -0.72 10.52 11.00
CA ILE A 214 -0.33 9.16 10.63
C ILE A 214 -1.57 8.29 10.77
N LEU A 215 -1.93 7.60 9.70
CA LEU A 215 -3.08 6.73 9.65
C LEU A 215 -2.65 5.28 9.47
N SER A 216 -3.40 4.36 10.05
CA SER A 216 -3.17 2.94 9.80
C SER A 216 -4.46 2.14 9.76
N ARG A 217 -4.34 0.93 9.21
CA ARG A 217 -5.37 -0.09 9.26
C ARG A 217 -4.73 -1.43 9.49
N ARG A 218 -5.10 -2.07 10.61
CA ARG A 218 -4.59 -3.40 10.97
C ARG A 218 -5.03 -4.45 9.96
N THR A 219 -4.17 -5.42 9.73
CA THR A 219 -4.49 -6.63 8.98
C THR A 219 -5.11 -7.65 9.92
N LYS A 220 -5.68 -8.75 9.37
CA LYS A 220 -6.17 -9.85 10.20
C LYS A 220 -5.07 -10.47 11.07
N HIS A 221 -3.83 -10.45 10.57
CA HIS A 221 -2.67 -10.93 11.32
C HIS A 221 -2.30 -9.99 12.48
N GLY A 222 -2.36 -8.68 12.25
CA GLY A 222 -2.12 -7.67 13.29
C GLY A 222 -3.19 -7.70 14.38
N GLU A 223 -4.46 -7.91 14.03
CA GLU A 223 -5.57 -8.05 14.98
C GLU A 223 -5.39 -9.27 15.89
N ALA A 224 -5.06 -10.44 15.31
CA ALA A 224 -4.83 -11.67 16.07
C ALA A 224 -3.66 -11.54 17.05
N SER A 225 -2.61 -10.81 16.67
CA SER A 225 -1.44 -10.60 17.52
C SER A 225 -1.73 -9.67 18.70
N ALA A 226 -2.59 -8.65 18.52
CA ALA A 226 -2.99 -7.74 19.58
C ALA A 226 -3.91 -8.40 20.63
N GLY A 227 -4.73 -9.36 20.21
CA GLY A 227 -5.60 -10.12 21.13
C GLY A 227 -4.83 -10.99 22.14
N HIS A 228 -3.56 -11.30 21.89
CA HIS A 228 -2.71 -12.08 22.79
C HIS A 228 -1.89 -11.22 23.78
N THR A 229 -1.85 -9.89 23.62
CA THR A 229 -1.02 -8.99 24.44
C THR A 229 -1.78 -8.18 25.49
N HIS A 230 -2.98 -8.62 25.92
CA HIS A 230 -3.55 -8.13 27.18
C HIS A 230 -2.77 -8.71 28.38
N GLY A 231 -1.60 -8.14 28.62
CA GLY A 231 -0.66 -8.53 29.67
C GLY A 231 0.48 -7.52 29.85
N GLY A 232 0.14 -6.27 30.16
CA GLY A 232 1.00 -5.33 30.90
C GLY A 232 2.15 -4.65 30.16
N GLY A 233 2.08 -3.32 30.03
CA GLY A 233 3.21 -2.50 29.61
C GLY A 233 2.84 -1.03 29.42
N HIS A 234 2.58 -0.31 30.52
CA HIS A 234 2.53 1.15 30.50
C HIS A 234 3.94 1.68 30.21
N CYS A 235 4.14 2.34 29.08
CA CYS A 235 5.34 3.15 28.82
C CYS A 235 5.15 4.52 29.50
N GLY A 236 5.31 4.55 30.84
CA GLY A 236 5.46 5.80 31.59
C GLY A 236 6.80 6.46 31.28
N GLY A 237 6.78 7.79 31.12
CA GLY A 237 7.87 8.58 30.55
C GLY A 237 9.09 8.83 31.44
N CYS A 238 10.03 9.58 30.89
CA CYS A 238 11.07 10.30 31.62
C CYS A 238 11.46 11.56 30.81
N CYS A 239 11.04 12.72 31.28
CA CYS A 239 11.70 13.99 31.03
C CYS A 239 12.61 14.28 32.24
N HIS A 240 13.88 14.57 31.99
CA HIS A 240 14.77 15.26 32.91
C HIS A 240 15.27 16.53 32.22
#